data_AF-A0A1C5IZ03-F1
#
_entry.id   AF-A0A1C5IZ03-F1
#
_cell.length_a   1.000
_cell.length_b   1.000
_cell.length_c   1.000
_cell.angle_alpha   90.00
_cell.angle_beta   90.00
_cell.angle_gamma   90.00
#
_symmetry.space_group_name_H-M   'P 1'
#
loop_
_entity.id
_entity.type
_entity.pdbx_description
1 polymer ?
#
loop_
_entity_poly.entity_id
_entity_poly.type
_entity_poly.pdbx_seq_one_letter_code
_entity_poly.pdbx_strand_id
1 'polypeptide(L)'
;MRGDVPDVSLSRARKLWWNADDVEDVAEMLASRRSRLWQLVTPADLAAWVFAGPAPSPLDPPPVGFDGDWASGLDETGRQAWALAGWVARMVVPDAANTAGKYWILSHLDDARPAKLRLTVGVLEILGLYDTGGEVWLRSHAAPIVSAMDVGAVDLHEWERRGIEMREDGTKTLAEEKVFLSCPDLETARWLLRHPPVIAGLRLLCCWVAAGPYSFEGRYRPEVVARAWWASELLPGDDVDPLPGGGVGFDRPYTGATVTADLPAQRSFDVDAYRAGVDEHDRLCRSLIAHLAGSGIAVGSGLAGVNVDLAWRDVDGHQFIAEVKSVAVGNEVEQLRLGLGQVLEYRHRLAARGVAATAVLLVSRCTDPVWRAICAGSGVLLLAGDDQPTWLAKLEAAVGTVNG
;
A
#
# COMPACT_ATOMS: atom_id res chain seq x y z
N MET A 1 4.89 -47.16 -1.09
CA MET A 1 3.92 -46.58 -2.04
C MET A 1 2.86 -45.80 -1.28
N ARG A 2 3.13 -44.53 -1.00
CA ARG A 2 2.12 -43.52 -0.65
C ARG A 2 2.52 -42.27 -1.42
N GLY A 3 1.55 -41.70 -2.12
CA GLY A 3 1.76 -40.66 -3.12
C GLY A 3 2.12 -39.32 -2.50
N ASP A 4 3.05 -38.63 -3.14
CA ASP A 4 3.30 -37.22 -2.93
C ASP A 4 2.21 -36.41 -3.66
N VAL A 5 1.51 -35.60 -2.87
CA VAL A 5 0.58 -34.58 -3.33
C VAL A 5 1.42 -33.40 -3.83
N PRO A 6 1.16 -32.82 -5.02
CA PRO A 6 1.84 -31.60 -5.44
C PRO A 6 1.30 -30.41 -4.64
N ASP A 7 2.21 -29.69 -4.02
CA ASP A 7 2.02 -28.41 -3.35
C ASP A 7 1.50 -27.36 -4.35
N VAL A 8 0.28 -26.87 -4.13
CA VAL A 8 -0.38 -25.85 -4.94
C VAL A 8 -0.25 -24.52 -4.21
N SER A 9 0.77 -23.73 -4.55
CA SER A 9 0.89 -22.33 -4.13
C SER A 9 1.05 -21.43 -5.36
N LEU A 10 -0.09 -21.07 -5.94
CA LEU A 10 -0.23 -20.06 -7.00
C LEU A 10 -0.22 -18.66 -6.36
N SER A 11 0.74 -17.82 -6.74
CA SER A 11 0.85 -16.44 -6.27
C SER A 11 -0.34 -15.58 -6.71
N ARG A 12 -1.14 -15.09 -5.74
CA ARG A 12 -2.26 -14.15 -5.96
C ARG A 12 -1.74 -12.76 -6.39
N ALA A 13 -2.19 -12.28 -7.54
CA ALA A 13 -2.15 -10.86 -7.88
C ALA A 13 -2.88 -10.06 -6.79
N ARG A 14 -2.32 -8.93 -6.33
CA ARG A 14 -3.07 -7.98 -5.49
C ARG A 14 -4.16 -7.34 -6.35
N LYS A 15 -5.33 -7.97 -6.38
CA LYS A 15 -6.55 -7.34 -6.89
C LYS A 15 -6.83 -6.10 -6.04
N LEU A 16 -7.18 -4.99 -6.69
CA LEU A 16 -7.64 -3.79 -6.02
C LEU A 16 -8.92 -4.14 -5.25
N TRP A 17 -8.90 -3.88 -3.94
CA TRP A 17 -10.02 -4.16 -3.03
C TRP A 17 -10.95 -2.95 -2.84
N TRP A 18 -10.61 -1.84 -3.51
CA TRP A 18 -11.39 -0.60 -3.57
C TRP A 18 -11.19 0.08 -4.93
N ASN A 19 -12.08 0.99 -5.30
CA ASN A 19 -12.09 1.78 -6.51
C ASN A 19 -12.55 3.24 -6.25
N ALA A 20 -12.65 4.06 -7.29
CA ALA A 20 -13.03 5.47 -7.13
C ALA A 20 -14.47 5.66 -6.61
N ASP A 21 -15.38 4.78 -6.99
CA ASP A 21 -16.78 4.81 -6.54
C ASP A 21 -16.86 4.58 -5.03
N ASP A 22 -16.01 3.70 -4.46
CA ASP A 22 -15.92 3.52 -3.00
C ASP A 22 -15.51 4.83 -2.27
N VAL A 23 -14.67 5.66 -2.89
CA VAL A 23 -14.28 6.96 -2.34
C VAL A 23 -15.46 7.94 -2.39
N GLU A 24 -16.21 7.96 -3.49
CA GLU A 24 -17.40 8.79 -3.65
C GLU A 24 -18.50 8.40 -2.67
N ASP A 25 -18.76 7.10 -2.51
CA ASP A 25 -19.73 6.55 -1.56
C ASP A 25 -19.38 6.96 -0.13
N VAL A 26 -18.10 6.82 0.28
CA VAL A 26 -17.64 7.27 1.60
C VAL A 26 -17.78 8.79 1.74
N ALA A 27 -17.52 9.57 0.70
CA ALA A 27 -17.66 11.03 0.73
C ALA A 27 -19.13 11.45 0.92
N GLU A 28 -20.07 10.85 0.19
CA GLU A 28 -21.51 11.11 0.33
C GLU A 28 -22.01 10.70 1.71
N MET A 29 -21.63 9.51 2.16
CA MET A 29 -21.92 8.97 3.46
C MET A 29 -21.46 9.90 4.58
N LEU A 30 -20.23 10.42 4.53
CA LEU A 30 -19.72 11.40 5.50
C LEU A 30 -20.46 12.75 5.38
N ALA A 31 -20.70 13.24 4.17
CA ALA A 31 -21.36 14.52 3.92
C ALA A 31 -22.82 14.55 4.41
N SER A 32 -23.50 13.41 4.44
CA SER A 32 -24.85 13.28 4.99
C SER A 32 -24.93 13.58 6.50
N ARG A 33 -23.79 13.59 7.21
CA ARG A 33 -23.73 13.75 8.67
C ARG A 33 -23.51 15.20 9.06
N ARG A 34 -24.15 15.61 10.16
CA ARG A 34 -23.84 16.88 10.83
C ARG A 34 -22.67 16.69 11.78
N SER A 35 -21.52 17.31 11.46
CA SER A 35 -20.36 17.31 12.34
C SER A 35 -19.70 18.69 12.44
N ARG A 36 -19.10 18.97 13.60
CA ARG A 36 -18.15 20.09 13.76
C ARG A 36 -16.77 19.79 13.18
N LEU A 37 -16.45 18.51 12.93
CA LEU A 37 -15.22 18.10 12.26
C LEU A 37 -15.09 18.75 10.87
N TRP A 38 -16.22 19.04 10.22
CA TRP A 38 -16.29 19.72 8.92
C TRP A 38 -15.74 21.15 8.89
N GLN A 39 -15.45 21.73 10.07
CA GLN A 39 -14.77 23.02 10.18
C GLN A 39 -13.25 22.90 9.99
N LEU A 40 -12.70 21.69 10.08
CA LEU A 40 -11.26 21.40 10.00
C LEU A 40 -10.90 20.67 8.70
N VAL A 41 -11.77 19.76 8.25
CA VAL A 41 -11.56 18.88 7.09
C VAL A 41 -12.85 18.73 6.29
N THR A 42 -12.76 18.44 4.98
CA THR A 42 -13.96 18.17 4.18
C THR A 42 -14.29 16.66 4.15
N PRO A 43 -15.57 16.27 4.00
CA PRO A 43 -15.95 14.87 3.81
C PRO A 43 -15.22 14.19 2.65
N ALA A 44 -15.00 14.90 1.53
CA ALA A 44 -14.29 14.38 0.36
C ALA A 44 -12.81 14.14 0.65
N ASP A 45 -12.13 15.08 1.33
CA ASP A 45 -10.73 14.92 1.72
C ASP A 45 -10.54 13.73 2.69
N LEU A 46 -11.46 13.56 3.64
CA LEU A 46 -11.43 12.40 4.54
C LEU A 46 -11.67 11.09 3.81
N ALA A 47 -12.60 11.04 2.85
CA ALA A 47 -12.86 9.85 2.06
C ALA A 47 -11.62 9.46 1.24
N ALA A 48 -10.97 10.41 0.57
CA ALA A 48 -9.72 10.17 -0.12
C ALA A 48 -8.60 9.70 0.84
N TRP A 49 -8.51 10.30 2.02
CA TRP A 49 -7.53 9.92 3.04
C TRP A 49 -7.74 8.52 3.62
N VAL A 50 -8.98 8.04 3.73
CA VAL A 50 -9.29 6.66 4.16
C VAL A 50 -8.56 5.63 3.29
N PHE A 51 -8.59 5.81 1.97
CA PHE A 51 -7.99 4.89 1.01
C PHE A 51 -6.56 5.25 0.57
N ALA A 52 -6.07 6.43 0.96
CA ALA A 52 -4.69 6.84 0.71
C ALA A 52 -3.69 5.87 1.36
N GLY A 53 -2.47 5.85 0.80
CA GLY A 53 -1.37 5.06 1.37
C GLY A 53 -1.21 5.26 2.88
N PRO A 54 -0.89 4.20 3.64
CA PRO A 54 -0.69 4.32 5.08
C PRO A 54 0.50 5.25 5.35
N ALA A 55 0.20 6.42 5.93
CA ALA A 55 1.18 7.44 6.28
C ALA A 55 0.74 8.13 7.58
N PRO A 56 1.62 8.22 8.59
CA PRO A 56 1.27 8.85 9.86
C PRO A 56 1.28 10.37 9.72
N SER A 57 0.41 11.05 10.47
CA SER A 57 0.46 12.51 10.64
C SER A 57 1.87 12.97 11.04
N PRO A 58 2.37 14.14 10.60
CA PRO A 58 3.69 14.64 11.00
C PRO A 58 3.86 14.71 12.53
N LEU A 59 5.10 14.58 13.00
CA LEU A 59 5.42 14.70 14.42
C LEU A 59 5.33 16.15 14.91
N ASP A 60 5.72 17.09 14.05
CA ASP A 60 5.71 18.53 14.30
C ASP A 60 4.64 19.20 13.41
N PRO A 61 3.69 19.98 13.98
CA PRO A 61 3.51 20.23 15.41
C PRO A 61 2.91 19.04 16.17
N PRO A 62 3.38 18.73 17.38
CA PRO A 62 2.68 17.78 18.24
C PRO A 62 1.36 18.40 18.73
N PRO A 63 0.35 17.59 19.11
CA PRO A 63 -0.89 18.10 19.68
C PRO A 63 -0.67 18.96 20.93
N VAL A 64 0.41 18.67 21.68
CA VAL A 64 0.83 19.35 22.91
C VAL A 64 2.35 19.34 22.97
N GLY A 65 2.97 20.44 23.41
CA GLY A 65 4.39 20.50 23.72
C GLY A 65 4.81 19.47 24.79
N PHE A 66 6.03 18.98 24.68
CA PHE A 66 6.58 17.96 25.59
C PHE A 66 8.04 18.28 25.89
N ASP A 67 8.34 18.53 27.16
CA ASP A 67 9.69 18.91 27.61
C ASP A 67 10.40 17.77 28.38
N GLY A 68 9.83 16.56 28.39
CA GLY A 68 10.32 15.41 29.16
C GLY A 68 11.08 14.38 28.32
N ASP A 69 11.67 13.39 28.98
CA ASP A 69 12.07 12.14 28.34
C ASP A 69 10.85 11.20 28.31
N TRP A 70 10.33 10.94 27.11
CA TRP A 70 9.13 10.11 26.93
C TRP A 70 9.39 8.65 27.38
N ALA A 71 10.65 8.19 27.36
CA ALA A 71 11.02 6.83 27.72
C ALA A 71 11.17 6.60 29.23
N SER A 72 11.18 7.66 30.04
CA SER A 72 11.45 7.58 31.48
C SER A 72 10.52 6.61 32.21
N GLY A 73 11.10 5.60 32.86
CA GLY A 73 10.37 4.59 33.65
C GLY A 73 9.72 3.47 32.84
N LEU A 74 9.98 3.37 31.53
CA LEU A 74 9.53 2.25 30.69
C LEU A 74 10.68 1.28 30.41
N ASP A 75 10.38 -0.02 30.44
CA ASP A 75 11.23 -1.03 29.84
C ASP A 75 11.08 -1.04 28.31
N GLU A 76 11.76 -1.97 27.63
CA GLU A 76 11.72 -2.03 26.16
C GLU A 76 10.30 -2.31 25.64
N THR A 77 9.59 -3.25 26.23
CA THR A 77 8.22 -3.59 25.81
C THR A 77 7.26 -2.42 26.02
N GLY A 78 7.36 -1.73 27.15
CA GLY A 78 6.62 -0.51 27.42
C GLY A 78 6.93 0.58 26.39
N ARG A 79 8.21 0.79 26.04
CA ARG A 79 8.57 1.72 24.96
C ARG A 79 7.88 1.37 23.64
N GLN A 80 7.89 0.09 23.26
CA GLN A 80 7.26 -0.40 22.03
C GLN A 80 5.73 -0.27 22.05
N ALA A 81 5.09 -0.46 23.20
CA ALA A 81 3.64 -0.27 23.41
C ALA A 81 3.24 1.21 23.25
N TRP A 82 3.96 2.12 23.92
CA TRP A 82 3.74 3.56 23.81
C TRP A 82 3.97 4.06 22.37
N ALA A 83 5.00 3.54 21.70
CA ALA A 83 5.27 3.84 20.30
C ALA A 83 4.13 3.41 19.38
N LEU A 84 3.62 2.17 19.56
CA LEU A 84 2.48 1.66 18.77
C LEU A 84 1.22 2.51 18.99
N ALA A 85 0.93 2.88 20.23
CA ALA A 85 -0.25 3.71 20.55
C ALA A 85 -0.20 5.08 19.86
N GLY A 86 0.95 5.75 19.92
CA GLY A 86 1.15 7.04 19.24
C GLY A 86 1.12 6.92 17.73
N TRP A 87 1.74 5.87 17.18
CA TRP A 87 1.74 5.61 15.74
C TRP A 87 0.32 5.37 15.22
N VAL A 88 -0.47 4.51 15.88
CA VAL A 88 -1.87 4.26 15.50
C VAL A 88 -2.67 5.57 15.56
N ALA A 89 -2.53 6.36 16.63
CA ALA A 89 -3.23 7.64 16.73
C ALA A 89 -2.91 8.57 15.55
N ARG A 90 -1.63 8.68 15.16
CA ARG A 90 -1.19 9.47 14.00
C ARG A 90 -1.68 8.93 12.65
N MET A 91 -1.89 7.61 12.57
CA MET A 91 -2.25 6.90 11.34
C MET A 91 -3.75 6.93 11.03
N VAL A 92 -4.58 6.78 12.06
CA VAL A 92 -6.01 6.44 11.89
C VAL A 92 -6.96 7.53 12.37
N VAL A 93 -6.48 8.54 13.10
CA VAL A 93 -7.33 9.64 13.58
C VAL A 93 -7.31 10.80 12.58
N PRO A 94 -8.48 11.30 12.14
CA PRO A 94 -8.56 12.41 11.20
C PRO A 94 -8.01 13.69 11.83
N ASP A 95 -7.05 14.32 11.16
CA ASP A 95 -6.40 15.56 11.63
C ASP A 95 -5.96 15.47 13.11
N ALA A 96 -5.23 14.39 13.43
CA ALA A 96 -4.98 13.95 14.80
C ALA A 96 -4.42 15.07 15.71
N ALA A 97 -3.51 15.91 15.21
CA ALA A 97 -2.92 16.99 15.99
C ALA A 97 -3.95 18.04 16.43
N ASN A 98 -4.77 18.54 15.50
CA ASN A 98 -5.72 19.62 15.78
C ASN A 98 -7.01 19.15 16.46
N THR A 99 -7.27 17.85 16.43
CA THR A 99 -8.49 17.22 16.97
C THR A 99 -8.31 16.60 18.36
N ALA A 100 -7.09 16.59 18.90
CA ALA A 100 -6.78 16.00 20.21
C ALA A 100 -7.58 16.65 21.35
N GLY A 101 -8.12 15.83 22.25
CA GLY A 101 -8.97 16.27 23.37
C GLY A 101 -10.38 16.68 22.96
N LYS A 102 -10.61 16.99 21.68
CA LYS A 102 -11.94 17.30 21.13
C LYS A 102 -12.61 16.03 20.61
N TYR A 103 -12.00 15.33 19.67
CA TYR A 103 -12.61 14.17 18.99
C TYR A 103 -11.98 12.84 19.36
N TRP A 104 -10.85 12.87 20.06
CA TRP A 104 -10.17 11.67 20.51
C TRP A 104 -9.30 11.92 21.74
N ILE A 105 -9.00 10.86 22.48
CA ILE A 105 -8.03 10.84 23.58
C ILE A 105 -7.22 9.55 23.58
N LEU A 106 -6.00 9.63 24.10
CA LEU A 106 -5.26 8.47 24.58
C LEU A 106 -5.29 8.48 26.11
N SER A 107 -5.68 7.36 26.71
CA SER A 107 -5.67 7.17 28.16
C SER A 107 -4.64 6.13 28.56
N HIS A 108 -3.93 6.39 29.65
CA HIS A 108 -3.15 5.38 30.37
C HIS A 108 -3.94 4.99 31.62
N LEU A 109 -4.23 3.71 31.78
CA LEU A 109 -5.08 3.20 32.87
C LEU A 109 -4.23 2.38 33.83
N ASP A 110 -3.52 3.08 34.71
CA ASP A 110 -2.61 2.52 35.71
C ASP A 110 -3.30 1.63 36.76
N ASP A 111 -4.57 1.90 37.05
CA ASP A 111 -5.37 1.10 37.99
C ASP A 111 -5.80 -0.25 37.40
N ALA A 112 -5.65 -0.44 36.08
CA ALA A 112 -5.90 -1.73 35.44
C ALA A 112 -4.74 -2.70 35.73
N ARG A 113 -5.04 -3.99 35.83
CA ARG A 113 -4.02 -5.05 35.96
C ARG A 113 -4.18 -6.05 34.81
N PRO A 114 -3.28 -6.06 33.81
CA PRO A 114 -2.14 -5.15 33.61
C PRO A 114 -2.58 -3.71 33.26
N ALA A 115 -1.66 -2.74 33.40
CA ALA A 115 -1.92 -1.38 32.97
C ALA A 115 -2.10 -1.36 31.44
N LYS A 116 -2.92 -0.43 30.95
CA LYS A 116 -3.28 -0.40 29.53
C LYS A 116 -3.30 0.98 28.93
N LEU A 117 -2.86 1.06 27.68
CA LEU A 117 -3.05 2.21 26.81
C LEU A 117 -4.34 2.01 26.03
N ARG A 118 -5.12 3.09 25.90
CA ARG A 118 -6.42 3.06 25.22
C ARG A 118 -6.63 4.31 24.37
N LEU A 119 -6.74 4.14 23.05
CA LEU A 119 -7.14 5.19 22.12
C LEU A 119 -8.66 5.17 21.95
N THR A 120 -9.32 6.27 22.27
CA THR A 120 -10.76 6.45 22.08
C THR A 120 -11.02 7.57 21.09
N VAL A 121 -11.86 7.33 20.08
CA VAL A 121 -12.29 8.31 19.09
C VAL A 121 -13.82 8.40 19.13
N GLY A 122 -14.38 9.59 19.30
CA GLY A 122 -15.82 9.80 19.48
C GLY A 122 -16.38 9.08 20.72
N VAL A 123 -17.04 7.94 20.52
CA VAL A 123 -17.56 7.07 21.62
C VAL A 123 -16.89 5.73 21.70
N LEU A 124 -15.97 5.43 20.79
CA LEU A 124 -15.49 4.09 20.58
C LEU A 124 -14.01 3.98 20.91
N GLU A 125 -13.67 2.92 21.63
CA GLU A 125 -12.29 2.51 21.84
C GLU A 125 -11.77 1.85 20.56
N ILE A 126 -10.88 2.54 19.85
CA ILE A 126 -10.33 2.10 18.56
C ILE A 126 -9.16 1.14 18.76
N LEU A 127 -8.31 1.42 19.74
CA LEU A 127 -7.16 0.60 20.10
C LEU A 127 -7.12 0.44 21.62
N GLY A 128 -6.83 -0.76 22.07
CA GLY A 128 -6.31 -1.00 23.40
C GLY A 128 -5.16 -1.99 23.38
N LEU A 129 -4.22 -1.81 24.30
CA LEU A 129 -3.10 -2.72 24.48
C LEU A 129 -2.61 -2.67 25.92
N TYR A 130 -2.05 -3.79 26.39
CA TYR A 130 -1.33 -3.80 27.65
C TYR A 130 0.05 -3.16 27.49
N ASP A 131 0.50 -2.46 28.52
CA ASP A 131 1.88 -1.93 28.59
C ASP A 131 2.94 -3.04 28.54
N THR A 132 2.58 -4.23 29.02
CA THR A 132 3.35 -5.48 28.91
C THR A 132 3.43 -6.06 27.51
N GLY A 133 2.68 -5.52 26.54
CA GLY A 133 2.65 -5.98 25.15
C GLY A 133 1.99 -7.34 24.91
N GLY A 134 1.37 -7.95 25.94
CA GLY A 134 0.82 -9.31 25.86
C GLY A 134 -0.56 -9.46 25.21
N GLU A 135 -1.20 -8.35 24.82
CA GLU A 135 -2.40 -8.37 23.98
C GLU A 135 -2.58 -6.97 23.36
N VAL A 136 -3.02 -6.95 22.11
CA VAL A 136 -3.44 -5.73 21.41
C VAL A 136 -4.79 -6.01 20.76
N TRP A 137 -5.73 -5.09 20.88
CA TRP A 137 -6.99 -5.20 20.16
C TRP A 137 -7.36 -3.91 19.44
N LEU A 138 -8.03 -4.08 18.31
CA LEU A 138 -8.43 -3.02 17.39
C LEU A 138 -9.92 -3.15 17.08
N ARG A 139 -10.60 -2.01 16.92
CA ARG A 139 -11.92 -1.96 16.29
C ARG A 139 -11.79 -1.34 14.92
N SER A 140 -12.31 -2.01 13.91
CA SER A 140 -12.24 -1.58 12.51
C SER A 140 -13.61 -1.64 11.86
N HIS A 141 -13.85 -0.81 10.85
CA HIS A 141 -14.96 -1.02 9.93
C HIS A 141 -14.73 -2.32 9.15
N ALA A 142 -15.79 -3.11 8.94
CA ALA A 142 -15.67 -4.42 8.30
C ALA A 142 -15.44 -4.32 6.78
N ALA A 143 -16.16 -3.43 6.11
CA ALA A 143 -16.21 -3.38 4.63
C ALA A 143 -14.83 -3.39 3.93
N PRO A 144 -13.84 -2.53 4.26
CA PRO A 144 -12.52 -2.59 3.62
C PRO A 144 -11.83 -3.96 3.73
N ILE A 145 -11.95 -4.60 4.90
CA ILE A 145 -11.32 -5.89 5.19
C ILE A 145 -12.03 -7.00 4.41
N VAL A 146 -13.38 -7.00 4.42
CA VAL A 146 -14.20 -7.98 3.72
C VAL A 146 -13.98 -7.89 2.21
N SER A 147 -14.06 -6.69 1.61
CA SER A 147 -13.77 -6.48 0.18
C SER A 147 -12.38 -6.98 -0.20
N ALA A 148 -11.38 -6.77 0.68
CA ALA A 148 -10.03 -7.28 0.47
C ALA A 148 -9.92 -8.80 0.57
N MET A 149 -10.72 -9.45 1.41
CA MET A 149 -10.79 -10.91 1.49
C MET A 149 -11.44 -11.50 0.23
N ASP A 150 -12.52 -10.89 -0.26
CA ASP A 150 -13.26 -11.35 -1.44
C ASP A 150 -12.40 -11.36 -2.70
N VAL A 151 -11.55 -10.35 -2.85
CA VAL A 151 -10.59 -10.27 -3.96
C VAL A 151 -9.28 -11.00 -3.68
N GLY A 152 -9.11 -11.56 -2.49
CA GLY A 152 -7.93 -12.33 -2.07
C GLY A 152 -6.71 -11.47 -1.74
N ALA A 153 -6.86 -10.16 -1.56
CA ALA A 153 -5.80 -9.25 -1.11
C ALA A 153 -5.44 -9.45 0.38
N VAL A 154 -6.32 -10.08 1.16
CA VAL A 154 -6.10 -10.54 2.53
C VAL A 154 -6.33 -12.05 2.59
N ASP A 155 -5.50 -12.77 3.36
CA ASP A 155 -5.63 -14.21 3.60
C ASP A 155 -5.92 -14.47 5.08
N LEU A 156 -7.11 -14.99 5.36
CA LEU A 156 -7.56 -15.33 6.71
C LEU A 156 -6.71 -16.45 7.34
N HIS A 157 -6.20 -17.38 6.54
CA HIS A 157 -5.37 -18.46 7.08
C HIS A 157 -4.05 -17.90 7.63
N GLU A 158 -3.50 -16.86 7.01
CA GLU A 158 -2.32 -16.17 7.55
C GLU A 158 -2.64 -15.45 8.85
N TRP A 159 -3.85 -14.86 8.98
CA TRP A 159 -4.28 -14.22 10.21
C TRP A 159 -4.41 -15.25 11.35
N GLU A 160 -5.07 -16.37 11.08
CA GLU A 160 -5.21 -17.48 12.03
C GLU A 160 -3.85 -18.06 12.44
N ARG A 161 -2.92 -18.26 11.49
CA ARG A 161 -1.55 -18.74 11.78
C ARG A 161 -0.78 -17.81 12.72
N ARG A 162 -1.07 -16.51 12.68
CA ARG A 162 -0.49 -15.50 13.57
C ARG A 162 -1.27 -15.30 14.86
N GLY A 163 -2.35 -16.07 15.08
CA GLY A 163 -3.21 -15.93 16.25
C GLY A 163 -4.08 -14.67 16.23
N ILE A 164 -4.31 -14.07 15.06
CA ILE A 164 -5.20 -12.92 14.92
C ILE A 164 -6.64 -13.43 14.90
N GLU A 165 -7.44 -12.97 15.86
CA GLU A 165 -8.85 -13.31 15.92
C GLU A 165 -9.70 -12.15 15.42
N MET A 166 -10.57 -12.41 14.45
CA MET A 166 -11.56 -11.46 13.96
C MET A 166 -12.97 -11.89 14.42
N ARG A 167 -13.67 -11.01 15.12
CA ARG A 167 -15.02 -11.24 15.63
C ARG A 167 -15.93 -10.08 15.25
N GLU A 168 -17.23 -10.32 15.17
CA GLU A 168 -18.22 -9.25 15.05
C GLU A 168 -18.19 -8.38 16.32
N ASP A 169 -18.19 -7.06 16.14
CA ASP A 169 -18.22 -6.13 17.26
C ASP A 169 -19.66 -5.70 17.58
N GLY A 170 -20.21 -6.29 18.64
CA GLY A 170 -21.57 -5.99 19.13
C GLY A 170 -21.73 -4.66 19.87
N THR A 171 -20.71 -3.79 19.93
CA THR A 171 -20.87 -2.47 20.54
C THR A 171 -21.85 -1.62 19.73
N LYS A 172 -22.89 -1.14 20.41
CA LYS A 172 -23.87 -0.22 19.82
C LYS A 172 -23.23 1.16 19.68
N THR A 173 -22.89 1.52 18.45
CA THR A 173 -22.33 2.82 18.10
C THR A 173 -23.06 3.38 16.88
N LEU A 174 -22.59 4.52 16.37
CA LEU A 174 -23.12 5.08 15.13
C LEU A 174 -22.74 4.26 13.89
N ALA A 175 -21.69 3.44 13.94
CA ALA A 175 -21.26 2.57 12.84
C ALA A 175 -21.80 1.16 13.07
N GLU A 176 -22.51 0.62 12.08
CA GLU A 176 -23.20 -0.68 12.20
C GLU A 176 -22.23 -1.85 11.93
N GLU A 177 -21.43 -1.76 10.85
CA GLU A 177 -20.54 -2.83 10.42
C GLU A 177 -19.13 -2.71 11.02
N LYS A 178 -18.92 -3.35 12.18
CA LYS A 178 -17.67 -3.30 12.91
C LYS A 178 -17.13 -4.70 13.19
N VAL A 179 -15.82 -4.83 13.12
CA VAL A 179 -15.10 -6.02 13.55
C VAL A 179 -14.16 -5.66 14.70
N PHE A 180 -14.01 -6.62 15.61
CA PHE A 180 -13.05 -6.62 16.69
C PHE A 180 -11.91 -7.55 16.31
N LEU A 181 -10.69 -7.02 16.23
CA LEU A 181 -9.47 -7.74 15.90
C LEU A 181 -8.64 -7.87 17.19
N SER A 182 -8.30 -9.08 17.61
CA SER A 182 -7.35 -9.32 18.70
C SER A 182 -6.04 -9.88 18.15
N CYS A 183 -4.92 -9.39 18.66
CA CYS A 183 -3.58 -9.83 18.36
C CYS A 183 -2.89 -10.28 19.66
N PRO A 184 -2.14 -11.39 19.63
CA PRO A 184 -1.50 -11.96 20.81
C PRO A 184 -0.34 -11.11 21.34
N ASP A 185 0.24 -10.24 20.51
CA ASP A 185 1.39 -9.43 20.87
C ASP A 185 1.54 -8.17 19.99
N LEU A 186 2.48 -7.30 20.37
CA LEU A 186 2.81 -6.06 19.65
C LEU A 186 3.34 -6.31 18.23
N GLU A 187 4.08 -7.40 18.01
CA GLU A 187 4.67 -7.72 16.70
C GLU A 187 3.58 -8.08 15.69
N THR A 188 2.65 -8.93 16.11
CA THR A 188 1.49 -9.36 15.32
C THR A 188 0.58 -8.18 15.01
N ALA A 189 0.35 -7.30 15.99
CA ALA A 189 -0.41 -6.07 15.77
C ALA A 189 0.25 -5.15 14.73
N ARG A 190 1.57 -4.97 14.79
CA ARG A 190 2.33 -4.20 13.79
C ARG A 190 2.23 -4.81 12.40
N TRP A 191 2.39 -6.12 12.30
CA TRP A 191 2.22 -6.85 11.05
C TRP A 191 0.83 -6.60 10.46
N LEU A 192 -0.23 -6.74 11.28
CA LEU A 192 -1.61 -6.52 10.85
C LEU A 192 -1.85 -5.08 10.37
N LEU A 193 -1.31 -4.09 11.10
CA LEU A 193 -1.43 -2.66 10.77
C LEU A 193 -0.65 -2.25 9.51
N ARG A 194 0.21 -3.12 8.95
CA ARG A 194 0.85 -2.89 7.64
C ARG A 194 -0.07 -3.20 6.46
N HIS A 195 -1.22 -3.82 6.68
CA HIS A 195 -2.20 -4.11 5.62
C HIS A 195 -3.06 -2.87 5.31
N PRO A 196 -3.03 -2.32 4.07
CA PRO A 196 -3.85 -1.16 3.72
C PRO A 196 -5.36 -1.32 3.98
N PRO A 197 -6.00 -2.49 3.74
CA PRO A 197 -7.40 -2.70 4.09
C PRO A 197 -7.71 -2.49 5.58
N VAL A 198 -6.79 -2.89 6.47
CA VAL A 198 -6.94 -2.72 7.92
C VAL A 198 -6.84 -1.25 8.30
N ILE A 199 -5.85 -0.53 7.75
CA ILE A 199 -5.72 0.92 7.98
C ILE A 199 -6.93 1.68 7.44
N ALA A 200 -7.43 1.33 6.26
CA ALA A 200 -8.63 1.94 5.71
C ALA A 200 -9.87 1.66 6.57
N GLY A 201 -10.04 0.42 7.05
CA GLY A 201 -11.13 0.08 7.98
C GLY A 201 -11.05 0.85 9.30
N LEU A 202 -9.85 1.04 9.85
CA LEU A 202 -9.62 1.85 11.04
C LEU A 202 -9.92 3.34 10.80
N ARG A 203 -9.40 3.91 9.70
CA ARG A 203 -9.63 5.30 9.29
C ARG A 203 -11.11 5.57 9.05
N LEU A 204 -11.79 4.70 8.31
CA LEU A 204 -13.22 4.81 8.00
C LEU A 204 -14.04 4.84 9.30
N LEU A 205 -13.77 3.91 10.21
CA LEU A 205 -14.43 3.87 11.51
C LEU A 205 -14.15 5.14 12.31
N CYS A 206 -12.90 5.61 12.36
CA CYS A 206 -12.51 6.83 13.07
C CYS A 206 -13.20 8.07 12.51
N CYS A 207 -13.21 8.26 11.19
CA CYS A 207 -13.96 9.34 10.53
C CYS A 207 -15.44 9.31 10.92
N TRP A 208 -16.03 8.11 10.91
CA TRP A 208 -17.44 7.94 11.24
C TRP A 208 -17.77 8.32 12.68
N VAL A 209 -17.00 7.85 13.66
CA VAL A 209 -17.27 8.11 15.08
C VAL A 209 -16.82 9.51 15.52
N ALA A 210 -15.75 10.06 14.93
CA ALA A 210 -15.30 11.43 15.15
C ALA A 210 -16.31 12.46 14.64
N ALA A 211 -17.10 12.12 13.62
CA ALA A 211 -18.15 12.99 13.13
C ALA A 211 -19.28 13.23 14.15
N GLY A 212 -19.37 12.45 15.23
CA GLY A 212 -20.37 12.61 16.28
C GLY A 212 -20.16 13.82 17.22
N PRO A 213 -21.16 14.18 18.05
CA PRO A 213 -21.14 15.38 18.90
C PRO A 213 -20.35 15.22 20.21
N TYR A 214 -19.31 14.38 20.24
CA TYR A 214 -18.61 14.00 21.47
C TYR A 214 -17.41 14.90 21.73
N SER A 215 -17.18 15.23 23.01
CA SER A 215 -16.00 15.96 23.47
C SER A 215 -15.35 15.23 24.65
N PHE A 216 -14.03 15.33 24.76
CA PHE A 216 -13.25 14.68 25.81
C PHE A 216 -12.49 15.65 26.72
N GLU A 217 -12.75 16.95 26.64
CA GLU A 217 -11.99 18.00 27.36
C GLU A 217 -11.74 17.68 28.84
N GLY A 218 -12.73 17.15 29.57
CA GLY A 218 -12.58 16.79 30.99
C GLY A 218 -11.73 15.54 31.28
N ARG A 219 -11.55 14.65 30.30
CA ARG A 219 -10.79 13.39 30.42
C ARG A 219 -9.46 13.43 29.66
N TYR A 220 -9.22 14.48 28.90
CA TYR A 220 -7.99 14.65 28.14
C TYR A 220 -6.80 14.78 29.10
N ARG A 221 -5.73 14.06 28.77
CA ARG A 221 -4.45 14.06 29.50
C ARG A 221 -3.36 14.40 28.48
N PRO A 222 -3.05 15.69 28.31
CA PRO A 222 -2.13 16.15 27.27
C PRO A 222 -0.76 15.47 27.37
N GLU A 223 -0.28 15.19 28.57
CA GLU A 223 0.98 14.52 28.86
C GLU A 223 1.03 13.07 28.35
N VAL A 224 -0.09 12.33 28.41
CA VAL A 224 -0.18 10.95 27.89
C VAL A 224 -0.12 10.97 26.37
N VAL A 225 -0.86 11.89 25.74
CA VAL A 225 -0.84 12.03 24.29
C VAL A 225 0.54 12.46 23.80
N ALA A 226 1.12 13.48 24.41
CA ALA A 226 2.45 13.97 24.08
C ALA A 226 3.51 12.86 24.17
N ARG A 227 3.50 12.10 25.27
CA ARG A 227 4.42 10.99 25.48
C ARG A 227 4.31 9.92 24.39
N ALA A 228 3.10 9.48 24.06
CA ALA A 228 2.90 8.48 23.01
C ALA A 228 3.26 9.04 21.62
N TRP A 229 2.93 10.30 21.36
CA TRP A 229 3.24 10.99 20.11
C TRP A 229 4.74 10.98 19.82
N TRP A 230 5.57 11.35 20.80
CA TRP A 230 7.03 11.27 20.67
C TRP A 230 7.55 9.84 20.66
N ALA A 231 6.98 8.95 21.48
CA ALA A 231 7.34 7.52 21.45
C ALA A 231 7.17 6.92 20.05
N SER A 232 6.22 7.42 19.25
CA SER A 232 5.99 6.94 17.89
C SER A 232 7.12 7.23 16.91
N GLU A 233 8.19 7.93 17.31
CA GLU A 233 9.46 7.99 16.56
C GLU A 233 10.26 6.69 16.64
N LEU A 234 10.10 5.90 17.72
CA LEU A 234 10.78 4.61 17.87
C LEU A 234 10.28 3.54 16.92
N LEU A 235 9.00 3.65 16.57
CA LEU A 235 8.56 3.04 15.34
C LEU A 235 9.06 4.02 14.30
N PRO A 236 10.12 3.69 13.54
CA PRO A 236 10.44 4.54 12.43
C PRO A 236 9.12 4.74 11.66
N GLY A 237 8.99 5.87 10.95
CA GLY A 237 8.26 5.76 9.70
C GLY A 237 9.07 4.79 8.88
N ASP A 238 8.98 3.49 9.20
CA ASP A 238 9.71 2.42 8.57
C ASP A 238 9.43 2.72 7.12
N ASP A 239 10.49 3.08 6.39
CA ASP A 239 10.70 2.55 5.06
C ASP A 239 9.91 1.26 5.04
N VAL A 240 8.77 1.26 4.34
CA VAL A 240 8.02 0.04 4.07
C VAL A 240 9.12 -0.94 3.75
N ASP A 241 9.42 -1.85 4.68
CA ASP A 241 10.51 -2.81 4.54
C ASP A 241 10.34 -3.26 3.10
N PRO A 242 11.28 -2.96 2.18
CA PRO A 242 11.03 -3.10 0.76
C PRO A 242 10.51 -4.51 0.65
N LEU A 243 9.23 -4.62 0.25
CA LEU A 243 8.47 -5.88 0.26
C LEU A 243 9.45 -6.99 -0.05
N PRO A 244 9.53 -8.08 0.74
CA PRO A 244 10.57 -9.10 0.55
C PRO A 244 10.64 -9.47 -0.94
N GLY A 245 11.63 -8.93 -1.64
CA GLY A 245 11.54 -8.70 -3.09
C GLY A 245 12.76 -7.96 -3.67
N GLY A 246 13.41 -7.10 -2.90
CA GLY A 246 14.69 -6.47 -3.28
C GLY A 246 15.85 -7.44 -3.54
N GLY A 247 15.72 -8.72 -3.15
CA GLY A 247 16.68 -9.78 -3.48
C GLY A 247 16.58 -10.29 -4.92
N VAL A 248 15.40 -10.19 -5.55
CA VAL A 248 15.12 -10.77 -6.89
C VAL A 248 14.95 -9.70 -7.99
N GLY A 249 15.03 -8.41 -7.65
CA GLY A 249 14.99 -7.32 -8.61
C GLY A 249 13.59 -6.83 -9.01
N PHE A 250 12.55 -7.12 -8.22
CA PHE A 250 11.17 -6.65 -8.43
C PHE A 250 10.35 -6.73 -7.13
N ASP A 251 9.23 -6.01 -7.06
CA ASP A 251 8.39 -5.92 -5.85
C ASP A 251 7.39 -7.09 -5.73
N ARG A 252 6.93 -7.64 -6.86
CA ARG A 252 5.91 -8.70 -6.91
C ARG A 252 6.03 -9.58 -8.16
N PRO A 253 5.62 -10.85 -8.14
CA PRO A 253 5.53 -11.66 -9.35
C PRO A 253 4.61 -11.04 -10.41
N TYR A 254 4.94 -11.24 -11.68
CA TYR A 254 4.04 -10.84 -12.78
C TYR A 254 2.79 -11.72 -12.79
N THR A 255 1.61 -11.10 -12.89
CA THR A 255 0.32 -11.83 -12.80
C THR A 255 -0.62 -11.62 -13.99
N GLY A 256 -0.19 -10.83 -14.97
CA GLY A 256 -0.95 -10.54 -16.17
C GLY A 256 -2.06 -9.52 -16.02
N ALA A 257 -2.36 -8.81 -17.11
CA ALA A 257 -3.48 -7.89 -17.17
C ALA A 257 -4.77 -8.67 -17.48
N THR A 258 -5.79 -8.55 -16.63
CA THR A 258 -7.13 -9.10 -16.89
C THR A 258 -8.08 -7.98 -17.30
N VAL A 259 -8.78 -8.15 -18.43
CA VAL A 259 -9.85 -7.23 -18.83
C VAL A 259 -11.04 -7.46 -17.91
N THR A 260 -11.49 -6.42 -17.20
CA THR A 260 -12.77 -6.45 -16.48
C THR A 260 -13.94 -6.54 -17.45
N ALA A 261 -14.98 -7.29 -17.10
CA ALA A 261 -16.16 -7.48 -17.96
C ALA A 261 -16.91 -6.15 -18.23
N ASP A 262 -16.84 -5.21 -17.29
CA ASP A 262 -17.40 -3.86 -17.41
C ASP A 262 -16.30 -2.85 -17.74
N LEU A 263 -16.40 -2.27 -18.94
CA LEU A 263 -15.58 -1.14 -19.36
C LEU A 263 -16.37 0.16 -19.12
N PRO A 264 -15.74 1.23 -18.61
CA PRO A 264 -16.41 2.49 -18.38
C PRO A 264 -16.96 3.07 -19.68
N ALA A 265 -18.23 3.49 -19.68
CA ALA A 265 -18.94 4.05 -20.84
C ALA A 265 -18.33 5.34 -21.42
N GLN A 266 -17.33 5.92 -20.75
CA GLN A 266 -16.83 7.28 -21.00
C GLN A 266 -15.63 7.37 -21.94
N ARG A 267 -15.27 6.28 -22.62
CA ARG A 267 -14.43 6.34 -23.81
C ARG A 267 -15.11 5.56 -24.92
N SER A 268 -15.39 6.20 -26.06
CA SER A 268 -15.90 5.52 -27.26
C SER A 268 -14.79 4.68 -27.92
N PHE A 269 -14.23 3.72 -27.19
CA PHE A 269 -13.31 2.73 -27.75
C PHE A 269 -14.08 1.49 -28.15
N ASP A 270 -13.69 0.95 -29.30
CA ASP A 270 -13.98 -0.41 -29.69
C ASP A 270 -13.50 -1.36 -28.58
N VAL A 271 -14.45 -1.99 -27.90
CA VAL A 271 -14.23 -2.91 -26.77
C VAL A 271 -13.33 -4.07 -27.18
N ASP A 272 -13.47 -4.54 -28.42
CA ASP A 272 -12.68 -5.65 -28.93
C ASP A 272 -11.25 -5.19 -29.23
N ALA A 273 -11.07 -3.98 -29.74
CA ALA A 273 -9.74 -3.39 -29.91
C ALA A 273 -9.02 -3.17 -28.56
N TYR A 274 -9.75 -2.77 -27.51
CA TYR A 274 -9.20 -2.64 -26.16
C TYR A 274 -8.80 -4.00 -25.57
N ARG A 275 -9.69 -5.00 -25.66
CA ARG A 275 -9.41 -6.38 -25.22
C ARG A 275 -8.19 -6.95 -25.93
N ALA A 276 -8.14 -6.82 -27.25
CA ALA A 276 -6.99 -7.24 -28.05
C ALA A 276 -5.71 -6.52 -27.63
N GLY A 277 -5.78 -5.24 -27.27
CA GLY A 277 -4.65 -4.48 -26.75
C GLY A 277 -4.14 -4.99 -25.40
N VAL A 278 -5.04 -5.36 -24.48
CA VAL A 278 -4.69 -5.93 -23.17
C VAL A 278 -4.11 -7.33 -23.31
N ASP A 279 -4.73 -8.18 -24.14
CA ASP A 279 -4.25 -9.54 -24.40
C ASP A 279 -2.86 -9.52 -25.05
N GLU A 280 -2.63 -8.60 -26.00
CA GLU A 280 -1.34 -8.42 -26.65
C GLU A 280 -0.27 -7.91 -25.67
N HIS A 281 -0.63 -6.98 -24.78
CA HIS A 281 0.27 -6.52 -23.72
C HIS A 281 0.65 -7.68 -22.80
N ASP A 282 -0.32 -8.48 -22.34
CA ASP A 282 -0.05 -9.63 -21.47
C ASP A 282 0.83 -10.68 -22.16
N ARG A 283 0.53 -10.98 -23.43
CA ARG A 283 1.33 -11.90 -24.26
C ARG A 283 2.77 -11.42 -24.37
N LEU A 284 2.99 -10.12 -24.56
CA LEU A 284 4.31 -9.53 -24.74
C LEU A 284 5.10 -9.58 -23.43
N CYS A 285 4.47 -9.26 -22.30
CA CYS A 285 5.08 -9.41 -20.98
C CYS A 285 5.50 -10.87 -20.70
N ARG A 286 4.59 -11.83 -20.92
CA ARG A 286 4.88 -13.26 -20.75
C ARG A 286 5.99 -13.74 -21.67
N SER A 287 6.08 -13.19 -22.88
CA SER A 287 7.14 -13.52 -23.82
C SER A 287 8.51 -13.09 -23.29
N LEU A 288 8.62 -11.89 -22.71
CA LEU A 288 9.88 -11.43 -22.10
C LEU A 288 10.23 -12.25 -20.85
N ILE A 289 9.25 -12.53 -20.00
CA ILE A 289 9.43 -13.37 -18.80
C ILE A 289 9.95 -14.76 -19.20
N ALA A 290 9.32 -15.41 -20.18
CA ALA A 290 9.74 -16.73 -20.65
C ALA A 290 11.14 -16.69 -21.28
N HIS A 291 11.47 -15.62 -22.01
CA HIS A 291 12.79 -15.44 -22.62
C HIS A 291 13.89 -15.32 -21.55
N LEU A 292 13.65 -14.52 -20.51
CA LEU A 292 14.61 -14.30 -19.41
C LEU A 292 14.70 -15.49 -18.46
N ALA A 293 13.59 -16.20 -18.22
CA ALA A 293 13.60 -17.43 -17.43
C ALA A 293 14.48 -18.54 -18.05
N GLY A 294 14.61 -18.57 -19.39
CA GLY A 294 15.55 -19.45 -20.09
C GLY A 294 17.01 -19.25 -19.70
N SER A 295 17.35 -18.08 -19.17
CA SER A 295 18.68 -17.72 -18.65
C SER A 295 18.75 -17.71 -17.12
N GLY A 296 17.72 -18.24 -16.43
CA GLY A 296 17.65 -18.26 -14.97
C GLY A 296 17.33 -16.91 -14.33
N ILE A 297 16.90 -15.91 -15.12
CA ILE A 297 16.56 -14.58 -14.62
C ILE A 297 15.08 -14.55 -14.24
N ALA A 298 14.82 -14.25 -12.97
CA ALA A 298 13.46 -14.04 -12.49
C ALA A 298 12.98 -12.63 -12.86
N VAL A 299 11.73 -12.53 -13.31
CA VAL A 299 11.10 -11.28 -13.73
C VAL A 299 9.77 -11.13 -13.00
N GLY A 300 9.52 -9.94 -12.50
CA GLY A 300 8.24 -9.59 -11.86
C GLY A 300 7.80 -8.19 -12.27
N SER A 301 6.89 -7.62 -11.50
CA SER A 301 6.34 -6.28 -11.70
C SER A 301 6.64 -5.38 -10.51
N GLY A 302 6.68 -4.08 -10.76
CA GLY A 302 6.99 -3.08 -9.75
C GLY A 302 8.44 -3.11 -9.28
N LEU A 303 8.95 -1.96 -8.85
CA LEU A 303 10.27 -1.86 -8.23
C LEU A 303 10.32 -0.69 -7.26
N ALA A 304 10.72 -0.96 -6.03
CA ALA A 304 10.87 0.02 -4.95
C ALA A 304 9.64 0.93 -4.82
N GLY A 305 8.42 0.40 -5.03
CA GLY A 305 7.16 1.15 -4.99
C GLY A 305 6.85 1.98 -6.23
N VAL A 306 7.55 1.78 -7.35
CA VAL A 306 7.22 2.34 -8.68
C VAL A 306 6.51 1.27 -9.51
N ASN A 307 5.37 1.60 -10.11
CA ASN A 307 4.53 0.67 -10.87
C ASN A 307 5.02 0.47 -12.31
N VAL A 308 6.21 -0.10 -12.46
CA VAL A 308 6.71 -0.56 -13.76
C VAL A 308 6.02 -1.87 -14.17
N ASP A 309 5.80 -2.09 -15.46
CA ASP A 309 5.15 -3.31 -15.97
C ASP A 309 5.99 -4.53 -15.63
N LEU A 310 7.30 -4.46 -15.93
CA LEU A 310 8.26 -5.50 -15.60
C LEU A 310 9.52 -4.92 -14.95
N ALA A 311 10.09 -5.68 -14.03
CA ALA A 311 11.39 -5.42 -13.41
C ALA A 311 12.12 -6.75 -13.17
N TRP A 312 13.44 -6.71 -13.28
CA TRP A 312 14.31 -7.85 -12.98
C TRP A 312 15.72 -7.38 -12.66
N ARG A 313 16.48 -8.28 -12.07
CA ARG A 313 17.93 -8.14 -11.89
C ARG A 313 18.63 -9.22 -12.69
N ASP A 314 19.67 -8.85 -13.44
CA ASP A 314 20.49 -9.84 -14.12
C ASP A 314 21.41 -10.59 -13.13
N VAL A 315 22.17 -11.56 -13.65
CA VAL A 315 23.07 -12.39 -12.85
C VAL A 315 24.23 -11.60 -12.22
N ASP A 316 24.57 -10.45 -12.80
CA ASP A 316 25.65 -9.56 -12.34
C ASP A 316 25.15 -8.46 -11.39
N GLY A 317 23.84 -8.41 -11.14
CA GLY A 317 23.21 -7.48 -10.21
C GLY A 317 22.66 -6.20 -10.84
N HIS A 318 22.73 -6.04 -12.16
CA HIS A 318 22.19 -4.86 -12.83
C HIS A 318 20.67 -4.90 -12.83
N GLN A 319 20.08 -3.77 -12.44
CA GLN A 319 18.64 -3.62 -12.34
C GLN A 319 18.06 -3.12 -13.66
N PHE A 320 16.99 -3.76 -14.11
CA PHE A 320 16.24 -3.35 -15.29
C PHE A 320 14.79 -3.07 -14.93
N ILE A 321 14.18 -2.16 -15.71
CA ILE A 321 12.75 -1.93 -15.73
C ILE A 321 12.25 -1.88 -17.17
N ALA A 322 11.06 -2.41 -17.43
CA ALA A 322 10.41 -2.30 -18.73
C ALA A 322 9.02 -1.70 -18.62
N GLU A 323 8.72 -0.84 -19.60
CA GLU A 323 7.36 -0.45 -19.98
C GLU A 323 6.98 -1.21 -21.25
N VAL A 324 5.78 -1.80 -21.28
CA VAL A 324 5.33 -2.70 -22.34
C VAL A 324 4.12 -2.12 -23.06
N LYS A 325 4.24 -1.88 -24.37
CA LYS A 325 3.16 -1.33 -25.20
C LYS A 325 2.73 -2.27 -26.31
N SER A 326 1.44 -2.57 -26.34
CA SER A 326 0.81 -3.19 -27.51
C SER A 326 0.60 -2.14 -28.60
N VAL A 327 1.20 -2.39 -29.76
CA VAL A 327 1.10 -1.53 -30.94
C VAL A 327 0.18 -2.18 -31.97
N ALA A 328 -0.86 -1.44 -32.36
CA ALA A 328 -1.80 -1.78 -33.44
C ALA A 328 -1.54 -0.91 -34.69
N VAL A 329 -2.26 -1.18 -35.78
CA VAL A 329 -2.13 -0.37 -37.01
C VAL A 329 -2.74 1.01 -36.75
N GLY A 330 -1.93 2.06 -36.92
CA GLY A 330 -2.36 3.45 -36.77
C GLY A 330 -2.10 4.10 -35.41
N ASN A 331 -1.63 3.37 -34.38
CA ASN A 331 -1.35 3.94 -33.05
C ASN A 331 0.12 3.81 -32.59
N GLU A 332 1.02 3.32 -33.46
CA GLU A 332 2.42 3.05 -33.13
C GLU A 332 3.17 4.26 -32.55
N VAL A 333 3.15 5.39 -33.24
CA VAL A 333 3.85 6.60 -32.83
C VAL A 333 3.31 7.12 -31.48
N GLU A 334 2.01 7.00 -31.24
CA GLU A 334 1.38 7.43 -29.99
C GLU A 334 1.82 6.53 -28.82
N GLN A 335 1.77 5.21 -29.01
CA GLN A 335 2.18 4.25 -27.98
C GLN A 335 3.68 4.35 -27.68
N LEU A 336 4.52 4.56 -28.70
CA LEU A 336 5.96 4.76 -28.51
C LEU A 336 6.27 6.05 -27.73
N ARG A 337 5.59 7.17 -28.04
CA ARG A 337 5.73 8.41 -27.27
C ARG A 337 5.31 8.22 -25.82
N LEU A 338 4.15 7.59 -25.61
CA LEU A 338 3.58 7.37 -24.28
C LEU A 338 4.50 6.46 -23.45
N GLY A 339 4.87 5.29 -24.00
CA GLY A 339 5.75 4.34 -23.31
C GLY A 339 7.14 4.90 -23.02
N LEU A 340 7.71 5.67 -23.96
CA LEU A 340 8.99 6.35 -23.72
C LEU A 340 8.88 7.37 -22.58
N GLY A 341 7.81 8.17 -22.56
CA GLY A 341 7.58 9.13 -21.47
C GLY A 341 7.45 8.45 -20.11
N GLN A 342 6.70 7.36 -20.04
CA GLN A 342 6.49 6.59 -18.81
C GLN A 342 7.78 5.95 -18.30
N VAL A 343 8.54 5.25 -19.16
CA VAL A 343 9.75 4.56 -18.69
C VAL A 343 10.84 5.54 -18.22
N LEU A 344 10.94 6.71 -18.86
CA LEU A 344 11.85 7.78 -18.43
C LEU A 344 11.45 8.33 -17.06
N GLU A 345 10.16 8.50 -16.82
CA GLU A 345 9.60 8.96 -15.56
C GLU A 345 9.85 7.95 -14.42
N TYR A 346 9.60 6.67 -14.67
CA TYR A 346 9.87 5.60 -13.71
C TYR A 346 11.35 5.55 -13.34
N ARG A 347 12.25 5.60 -14.34
CA ARG A 347 13.69 5.65 -14.11
C ARG A 347 14.09 6.82 -13.22
N HIS A 348 13.50 8.00 -13.43
CA HIS A 348 13.78 9.17 -12.59
C HIS A 348 13.29 8.99 -11.15
N ARG A 349 12.07 8.46 -10.96
CA ARG A 349 11.54 8.15 -9.61
C ARG A 349 12.39 7.13 -8.87
N LEU A 350 12.89 6.11 -9.57
CA LEU A 350 13.77 5.10 -9.00
C LEU A 350 15.13 5.69 -8.61
N ALA A 351 15.71 6.53 -9.46
CA ALA A 351 16.96 7.22 -9.16
C ALA A 351 16.83 8.11 -7.91
N ALA A 352 15.70 8.82 -7.75
CA ALA A 352 15.41 9.61 -6.54
C ALA A 352 15.30 8.75 -5.26
N ARG A 353 15.10 7.44 -5.41
CA ARG A 353 15.08 6.44 -4.32
C ARG A 353 16.40 5.66 -4.19
N GLY A 354 17.47 6.11 -4.87
CA GLY A 354 18.76 5.43 -4.85
C GLY A 354 18.83 4.14 -5.68
N VAL A 355 17.83 3.86 -6.52
CA VAL A 355 17.78 2.68 -7.39
C VAL A 355 18.15 3.08 -8.82
N ALA A 356 19.37 2.75 -9.23
CA ALA A 356 19.78 2.89 -10.62
C ALA A 356 19.21 1.73 -11.43
N ALA A 357 18.50 2.01 -12.53
CA ALA A 357 17.91 0.99 -13.39
C ALA A 357 18.06 1.32 -14.88
N THR A 358 18.34 0.28 -15.68
CA THR A 358 18.32 0.35 -17.14
C THR A 358 16.88 0.32 -17.63
N ALA A 359 16.49 1.35 -18.38
CA ALA A 359 15.14 1.49 -18.92
C ALA A 359 14.98 0.73 -20.24
N VAL A 360 13.93 -0.07 -20.34
CA VAL A 360 13.56 -0.85 -21.52
C VAL A 360 12.16 -0.43 -21.96
N LEU A 361 11.98 -0.12 -23.25
CA LEU A 361 10.67 0.00 -23.87
C LEU A 361 10.46 -1.24 -24.73
N LEU A 362 9.48 -2.06 -24.36
CA LEU A 362 9.11 -3.26 -25.09
C LEU A 362 7.83 -3.02 -25.86
N VAL A 363 7.85 -3.20 -27.18
CA VAL A 363 6.69 -3.02 -28.06
C VAL A 363 6.40 -4.27 -28.88
N SER A 364 5.13 -4.49 -29.25
CA SER A 364 4.78 -5.65 -30.07
C SER A 364 5.44 -5.60 -31.45
N ARG A 365 5.63 -4.39 -31.98
CA ARG A 365 6.35 -4.11 -33.24
C ARG A 365 6.85 -2.67 -33.30
N CYS A 366 7.87 -2.43 -34.12
CA CYS A 366 8.39 -1.10 -34.44
C CYS A 366 8.75 -1.00 -35.93
N THR A 367 7.90 -0.35 -36.72
CA THR A 367 8.06 -0.23 -38.18
C THR A 367 8.93 0.95 -38.59
N ASP A 368 8.90 2.06 -37.84
CA ASP A 368 9.72 3.23 -38.13
C ASP A 368 11.09 3.13 -37.44
N PRO A 369 12.20 2.97 -38.19
CA PRO A 369 13.53 2.78 -37.62
C PRO A 369 14.04 4.00 -36.84
N VAL A 370 13.46 5.20 -37.02
CA VAL A 370 13.87 6.41 -36.28
C VAL A 370 13.72 6.22 -34.77
N TRP A 371 12.74 5.43 -34.34
CA TRP A 371 12.47 5.18 -32.92
C TRP A 371 13.59 4.44 -32.20
N ARG A 372 14.35 3.61 -32.91
CA ARG A 372 15.55 2.99 -32.35
C ARG A 372 16.59 4.05 -31.98
N ALA A 373 16.81 5.03 -32.85
CA ALA A 373 17.73 6.15 -32.59
C ALA A 373 17.21 7.08 -31.48
N ILE A 374 15.91 7.36 -31.43
CA ILE A 374 15.29 8.18 -30.37
C ILE A 374 15.45 7.52 -29.00
N CYS A 375 15.13 6.22 -28.88
CA CYS A 375 15.26 5.49 -27.63
C CYS A 375 16.73 5.43 -27.19
N ALA A 376 17.64 5.07 -28.11
CA ALA A 376 19.08 5.05 -27.83
C ALA A 376 19.61 6.42 -27.35
N GLY A 377 19.23 7.51 -28.03
CA GLY A 377 19.60 8.88 -27.62
C GLY A 377 19.04 9.31 -26.26
N SER A 378 18.02 8.63 -25.75
CA SER A 378 17.42 8.85 -24.43
C SER A 378 17.95 7.88 -23.35
N GLY A 379 18.88 6.99 -23.73
CA GLY A 379 19.38 5.92 -22.87
C GLY A 379 18.30 4.87 -22.54
N VAL A 380 17.37 4.62 -23.46
CA VAL A 380 16.30 3.60 -23.33
C VAL A 380 16.53 2.51 -24.36
N LEU A 381 16.53 1.25 -23.93
CA LEU A 381 16.64 0.10 -24.84
C LEU A 381 15.27 -0.19 -25.46
N LEU A 382 15.20 -0.18 -26.79
CA LEU A 382 13.98 -0.58 -27.52
C LEU A 382 14.04 -2.06 -27.90
N LEU A 383 13.08 -2.83 -27.40
CA LEU A 383 12.84 -4.22 -27.81
C LEU A 383 11.52 -4.26 -28.60
N ALA A 384 11.53 -4.91 -29.76
CA ALA A 384 10.33 -5.16 -30.54
C ALA A 384 10.04 -6.66 -30.63
N GLY A 385 8.77 -7.06 -30.65
CA GLY A 385 8.32 -8.46 -30.71
C GLY A 385 8.86 -9.25 -31.90
N ASP A 386 8.98 -8.58 -33.04
CA ASP A 386 9.59 -9.04 -34.28
C ASP A 386 11.10 -9.36 -34.13
N ASP A 387 11.77 -8.83 -33.10
CA ASP A 387 13.18 -9.08 -32.81
C ASP A 387 13.42 -10.03 -31.63
N GLN A 388 12.39 -10.76 -31.17
CA GLN A 388 12.45 -11.60 -29.95
C GLN A 388 13.71 -12.47 -29.80
N PRO A 389 14.22 -13.15 -30.84
CA PRO A 389 15.44 -13.96 -30.71
C PRO A 389 16.71 -13.18 -30.31
N THR A 390 16.69 -11.84 -30.46
CA THR A 390 17.84 -10.97 -30.19
C THR A 390 17.74 -10.22 -28.86
N TRP A 391 16.66 -10.38 -28.10
CA TRP A 391 16.43 -9.60 -26.87
C TRP A 391 17.55 -9.76 -25.85
N LEU A 392 17.99 -10.99 -25.56
CA LEU A 392 19.06 -11.21 -24.57
C LEU A 392 20.37 -10.53 -24.96
N ALA A 393 20.82 -10.68 -26.21
CA ALA A 393 22.04 -10.03 -26.69
C ALA A 393 21.96 -8.50 -26.62
N LYS A 394 20.77 -7.92 -26.85
CA LYS A 394 20.54 -6.48 -26.71
C LYS A 394 20.57 -6.03 -25.25
N LEU A 395 20.02 -6.82 -24.33
CA LEU A 395 20.05 -6.54 -22.90
C LEU A 395 21.48 -6.60 -22.34
N GLU A 396 22.25 -7.62 -22.72
CA GLU A 396 23.66 -7.76 -22.34
C GLU A 396 24.52 -6.60 -22.87
N ALA A 397 24.30 -6.20 -24.13
CA ALA A 397 25.01 -5.07 -24.73
C ALA A 397 24.72 -3.75 -24.02
N ALA A 398 23.49 -3.55 -23.51
CA ALA A 398 23.09 -2.33 -22.83
C ALA A 398 23.90 -2.08 -21.55
N VAL A 399 24.21 -3.15 -20.80
CA VAL A 399 25.02 -3.10 -19.57
C VAL A 399 26.44 -2.62 -19.85
N GLY A 400 27.05 -3.08 -20.96
CA GLY A 400 28.41 -2.71 -21.33
C GLY A 400 28.61 -1.22 -21.64
N THR A 401 27.55 -0.51 -22.02
CA THR A 401 27.58 0.93 -22.36
C THR A 401 27.46 1.86 -21.15
N VAL A 402 26.98 1.40 -20.00
CA VAL A 402 26.76 2.24 -18.80
C VAL A 402 28.04 2.39 -17.95
N ASN A 403 29.01 1.49 -18.14
CA ASN A 403 30.30 1.49 -17.44
C ASN A 403 31.47 2.10 -18.27
N GLY A 404 31.15 2.81 -19.36
CA GLY A 404 32.12 3.40 -20.30
C GLY A 404 32.21 4.92 -20.25
#